data_AF-B9TM81-F1
#
_entry.id   AF-B9TM81-F1
#
_cell.length_a   1.000
_cell.length_b   1.000
_cell.length_c   1.000
_cell.angle_alpha   90.00
_cell.angle_beta   90.00
_cell.angle_gamma   90.00
#
_symmetry.space_group_name_H-M   'P 1'
#
loop_
_entity.id
_entity.type
_entity.pdbx_description
1 polymer ?
#
loop_
_entity_poly.entity_id
_entity_poly.type
_entity_poly.pdbx_seq_one_letter_code
_entity_poly.pdbx_strand_id
1 'polypeptide(L)'
;MMFQGSSVSSIRGYLFLLLLVTTSVAAGLFVHVNKHIPSTLDGPFDPVTVPFDVSLRGNAVDLPETDPRVGRRVRGFEPEQISVSLSSSFDSVWISWIT
;
A
#
# COMPACT_ATOMS: atom_id res chain seq x y z
N MET A 1 26.38 -5.34 69.95
CA MET A 1 26.55 -4.30 68.92
C MET A 1 27.04 -4.97 67.65
N MET A 2 26.16 -5.27 66.70
CA MET A 2 26.47 -5.66 65.31
C MET A 2 25.16 -5.84 64.55
N PHE A 3 24.65 -4.76 63.94
CA PHE A 3 23.54 -4.79 62.98
C PHE A 3 23.88 -3.81 61.86
N GLN A 4 24.50 -4.29 60.79
CA GLN A 4 24.48 -3.65 59.46
C GLN A 4 25.29 -4.50 58.46
N GLY A 5 24.61 -5.19 57.55
CA GLY A 5 25.30 -5.92 56.46
C GLY A 5 24.37 -6.51 55.39
N SER A 6 23.14 -6.89 55.74
CA SER A 6 22.20 -7.55 54.82
C SER A 6 21.29 -6.61 54.02
N SER A 7 21.08 -5.37 54.48
CA SER A 7 20.12 -4.43 53.87
C SER A 7 20.62 -3.83 52.55
N VAL A 8 21.91 -3.49 52.46
CA VAL A 8 22.47 -2.79 51.29
C VAL A 8 22.61 -3.70 50.07
N SER A 9 22.93 -4.99 50.24
CA SER A 9 23.04 -5.91 49.08
C SER A 9 21.67 -6.25 48.49
N SER A 10 20.65 -6.37 49.33
CA SER A 10 19.27 -6.63 48.90
C SER A 10 18.71 -5.43 48.11
N ILE A 11 18.92 -4.21 48.59
CA ILE A 11 18.53 -2.96 47.89
C ILE A 11 19.24 -2.85 46.54
N ARG A 12 20.54 -3.16 46.46
CA ARG A 12 21.29 -3.17 45.18
C ARG A 12 20.76 -4.20 44.19
N GLY A 13 20.32 -5.37 44.67
CA GLY A 13 19.68 -6.39 43.85
C GLY A 13 18.33 -5.94 43.27
N TYR A 14 17.48 -5.32 44.09
CA TYR A 14 16.19 -4.78 43.63
C TYR A 14 16.36 -3.61 42.64
N LEU A 15 17.32 -2.72 42.87
CA LEU A 15 17.63 -1.63 41.94
C LEU A 15 18.15 -2.17 40.60
N PHE A 16 18.98 -3.22 40.62
CA PHE A 16 19.46 -3.88 39.41
C PHE A 16 18.31 -4.55 38.64
N LEU A 17 17.42 -5.27 39.33
CA LEU A 17 16.22 -5.85 38.74
C LEU A 17 15.30 -4.79 38.15
N LEU A 18 15.08 -3.68 38.86
CA LEU A 18 14.23 -2.59 38.40
C LEU A 18 14.84 -1.90 37.17
N LEU A 19 16.15 -1.71 37.12
CA LEU A 19 16.87 -1.22 35.94
C LEU A 19 16.72 -2.18 34.74
N LEU A 20 16.79 -3.48 34.99
CA LEU A 20 16.67 -4.51 33.95
C LEU A 20 15.24 -4.56 33.38
N VAL A 21 14.24 -4.41 34.25
CA VAL A 21 12.83 -4.32 33.85
C VAL A 21 12.55 -3.01 33.10
N THR A 22 13.08 -1.87 33.55
CA THR A 22 12.84 -0.59 32.85
C THR A 22 13.53 -0.53 31.49
N THR A 23 14.73 -1.08 31.38
CA THR A 23 15.46 -1.14 30.09
C THR A 23 14.80 -2.09 29.09
N SER A 24 14.29 -3.25 29.54
CA SER A 24 13.55 -4.18 28.66
C SER A 24 12.21 -3.62 28.19
N VAL A 25 11.45 -2.95 29.06
CA VAL A 25 10.20 -2.28 28.69
C VAL A 25 10.44 -1.12 27.74
N ALA A 26 11.47 -0.30 28.00
CA ALA A 26 11.86 0.78 27.09
C ALA A 26 12.29 0.23 25.72
N ALA A 27 13.10 -0.83 25.67
CA ALA A 27 13.49 -1.48 24.42
C ALA A 27 12.29 -2.00 23.61
N GLY A 28 11.28 -2.58 24.27
CA GLY A 28 10.04 -3.02 23.63
C GLY A 28 9.21 -1.87 23.05
N LEU A 29 9.23 -0.69 23.66
CA LEU A 29 8.55 0.52 23.16
C LEU A 29 9.26 1.14 21.94
N PHE A 30 10.55 0.88 21.76
CA PHE A 30 11.36 1.37 20.64
C PHE A 30 11.43 0.42 19.43
N VAL A 31 10.59 -0.62 19.37
CA VAL A 31 10.47 -1.46 18.17
C VAL A 31 9.85 -0.63 17.05
N HIS A 32 10.71 0.04 16.29
CA HIS A 32 10.34 0.79 15.10
C HIS A 32 9.93 -0.23 14.02
N VAL A 33 8.65 -0.28 13.70
CA VAL A 33 8.18 -1.03 12.54
C VAL A 33 8.61 -0.24 11.31
N ASN A 34 9.80 -0.52 10.81
CA ASN A 34 10.22 -0.07 9.48
C ASN A 34 9.25 -0.67 8.46
N LYS A 35 8.25 0.11 8.03
CA LYS A 35 7.37 -0.26 6.92
C LYS A 35 8.13 -0.10 5.62
N HIS A 36 9.00 -1.07 5.34
CA HIS A 36 9.72 -1.15 4.09
C HIS A 36 8.72 -1.32 2.94
N ILE A 37 8.67 -0.35 2.02
CA ILE A 37 7.95 -0.49 0.76
C ILE A 37 8.91 -1.18 -0.21
N PRO A 38 8.62 -2.40 -0.67
CA PRO A 38 9.49 -3.11 -1.59
C PRO A 38 9.70 -2.30 -2.87
N SER A 39 10.95 -2.26 -3.35
CA SER A 39 11.34 -1.61 -4.60
C SER A 39 11.96 -2.64 -5.54
N THR A 40 11.83 -2.43 -6.85
CA THR A 40 12.51 -3.28 -7.83
C THR A 40 14.04 -3.18 -7.72
N LEU A 41 14.56 -2.17 -7.03
CA LEU A 41 15.98 -2.06 -6.67
C LEU A 41 16.43 -3.22 -5.76
N ASP A 42 15.52 -3.80 -4.98
CA ASP A 42 15.80 -4.89 -4.03
C ASP A 42 15.92 -6.26 -4.73
N GLY A 43 15.71 -6.30 -6.04
CA GLY A 43 15.71 -7.52 -6.84
C GLY A 43 14.31 -8.13 -7.02
N PRO A 44 14.23 -9.38 -7.48
CA PRO A 44 12.96 -10.06 -7.66
C PRO A 44 12.28 -10.32 -6.32
N PHE A 45 10.97 -10.14 -6.27
CA PHE A 45 10.15 -10.50 -5.12
C PHE A 45 9.81 -11.98 -5.12
N ASP A 46 9.55 -12.52 -3.93
CA ASP A 46 8.99 -13.86 -3.80
C ASP A 46 7.67 -13.96 -4.58
N PRO A 47 7.46 -15.00 -5.40
CA PRO A 47 6.22 -15.17 -6.14
C PRO A 47 5.00 -15.28 -5.22
N VAL A 48 4.01 -14.43 -5.45
CA VAL A 48 2.72 -14.46 -4.74
C VAL A 48 1.61 -14.76 -5.75
N THR A 49 0.80 -15.78 -5.45
CA THR A 49 -0.42 -16.08 -6.20
C THR A 49 -1.63 -15.65 -5.37
N VAL A 50 -2.44 -14.74 -5.89
CA VAL A 50 -3.70 -14.35 -5.27
C VAL A 50 -4.73 -15.48 -5.46
N PRO A 51 -5.40 -15.96 -4.41
CA PRO A 51 -6.44 -16.97 -4.55
C PRO A 51 -7.54 -16.51 -5.51
N PHE A 52 -8.10 -17.45 -6.27
CA PHE A 52 -9.20 -17.15 -7.17
C PHE A 52 -10.45 -16.76 -6.38
N ASP A 53 -11.02 -15.58 -6.69
CA ASP A 53 -12.28 -15.13 -6.13
C ASP A 53 -13.44 -15.84 -6.83
N VAL A 54 -14.13 -16.72 -6.10
CA VAL A 54 -15.25 -17.50 -6.61
C VAL A 54 -16.47 -16.65 -6.96
N SER A 55 -16.57 -15.41 -6.46
CA SER A 55 -17.63 -14.48 -6.84
C SER A 55 -17.47 -13.95 -8.28
N LEU A 56 -16.26 -14.03 -8.84
CA LEU A 56 -15.99 -13.71 -10.24
C LEU A 56 -16.41 -14.83 -11.21
N ARG A 57 -17.14 -15.84 -10.72
CA ARG A 57 -17.74 -16.89 -11.56
C ARG A 57 -18.91 -16.30 -12.34
N GLY A 58 -18.62 -15.87 -13.56
CA GLY A 58 -19.60 -15.41 -14.54
C GLY A 58 -18.91 -15.04 -15.84
N ASN A 59 -19.67 -14.92 -16.93
CA ASN A 59 -19.18 -14.25 -18.12
C ASN A 59 -19.49 -12.76 -17.98
N ALA A 60 -18.54 -11.90 -18.33
CA ALA A 60 -18.83 -10.47 -18.47
C ALA A 60 -20.01 -10.29 -19.44
N VAL A 61 -20.97 -9.46 -19.07
CA VAL A 61 -22.10 -9.11 -19.95
C VAL A 61 -21.77 -7.77 -20.59
N ASP A 62 -21.73 -7.74 -21.91
CA ASP A 62 -21.48 -6.51 -22.67
C ASP A 62 -22.56 -5.47 -22.39
N LEU A 63 -22.18 -4.20 -22.48
CA LEU A 63 -23.15 -3.11 -22.38
C LEU A 63 -24.13 -3.20 -23.55
N PRO A 64 -25.45 -3.10 -23.30
CA PRO A 64 -26.43 -3.11 -24.38
C PRO A 64 -26.32 -1.84 -25.22
N GLU A 65 -26.76 -1.91 -26.48
CA GLU A 65 -26.84 -0.74 -27.38
C GLU A 65 -27.75 0.39 -26.84
N THR A 66 -28.69 0.04 -25.95
CA THR A 66 -29.59 0.97 -25.27
C THR A 66 -28.92 1.71 -24.13
N ASP A 67 -27.69 1.35 -23.74
CA ASP A 67 -26.95 2.08 -22.72
C ASP A 67 -26.65 3.50 -23.22
N PRO A 68 -27.03 4.54 -22.45
CA PRO A 68 -26.86 5.92 -22.89
C PRO A 68 -25.39 6.33 -23.11
N ARG A 69 -24.41 5.54 -22.66
CA ARG A 69 -22.97 5.76 -22.89
C ARG A 69 -22.51 5.36 -24.28
N VAL A 70 -23.19 4.40 -24.93
CA VAL A 70 -22.83 3.93 -26.28
C VAL A 70 -23.72 4.52 -27.37
N GLY A 71 -24.86 5.11 -27.00
CA GLY A 71 -25.73 5.84 -27.93
C GLY A 71 -25.11 7.15 -28.43
N ARG A 72 -25.45 7.53 -29.66
CA ARG A 72 -25.03 8.80 -30.27
C ARG A 72 -25.60 10.00 -29.52
N ARG A 73 -24.74 10.95 -29.13
CA ARG A 73 -25.12 12.14 -28.33
C ARG A 73 -25.07 13.47 -29.09
N VAL A 74 -24.63 13.45 -30.34
CA VAL A 74 -24.41 14.63 -31.18
C VAL A 74 -25.40 14.70 -32.33
N ARG A 75 -25.54 15.87 -32.97
CA ARG A 75 -26.44 16.10 -34.12
C ARG A 75 -25.65 16.48 -35.37
N GLY A 76 -26.18 16.17 -36.57
CA GLY A 76 -25.53 16.55 -37.83
C GLY A 76 -24.14 15.94 -37.97
N PHE A 77 -23.14 16.76 -38.33
CA PHE A 77 -21.71 16.38 -38.47
C PHE A 77 -20.87 16.86 -37.27
N GLU A 78 -21.49 17.04 -36.11
CA GLU A 78 -20.76 17.34 -34.88
C GLU A 78 -19.82 16.17 -34.53
N PRO A 79 -18.56 16.44 -34.13
CA PRO A 79 -17.60 15.40 -33.76
C PRO A 79 -18.08 14.51 -32.61
N GLU A 80 -17.92 13.20 -32.77
CA GLU A 80 -18.08 12.20 -31.71
C GLU A 80 -16.86 11.27 -31.63
N GLN A 81 -16.78 10.49 -30.54
CA GLN A 81 -15.68 9.54 -30.30
C GLN A 81 -14.29 10.20 -30.37
N ILE A 82 -14.16 11.38 -29.76
CA ILE A 82 -12.92 12.15 -29.74
C ILE A 82 -11.86 11.39 -28.95
N SER A 83 -10.70 11.19 -29.56
CA SER A 83 -9.55 10.53 -28.96
C SER A 83 -8.31 11.42 -29.01
N VAL A 84 -7.50 11.36 -27.95
CA VAL A 84 -6.21 12.05 -27.85
C VAL A 84 -5.13 11.01 -27.60
N SER A 85 -4.10 11.04 -28.43
CA SER A 85 -2.97 10.10 -28.34
C SER A 85 -1.65 10.85 -28.25
N LEU A 86 -0.69 10.26 -27.54
CA LEU A 86 0.67 10.79 -27.47
C LEU A 86 1.31 10.80 -28.87
N SER A 87 2.16 11.79 -29.10
CA SER A 87 3.07 11.81 -30.24
C SER A 87 4.40 11.14 -29.91
N SER A 88 5.35 11.19 -30.84
CA SER A 88 6.74 10.73 -30.62
C SER A 88 7.48 11.57 -29.57
N SER A 89 7.05 12.81 -29.35
CA SER A 89 7.63 13.76 -28.39
C SER A 89 6.52 14.39 -27.54
N PHE A 90 6.89 14.87 -26.35
CA PHE A 90 5.93 15.39 -25.36
C PHE A 90 5.29 16.73 -25.74
N ASP A 91 5.86 17.44 -26.70
CA ASP A 91 5.43 18.77 -27.16
C ASP A 91 4.33 18.71 -28.23
N SER A 92 3.87 17.51 -28.61
CA SER A 92 2.78 17.32 -29.57
C SER A 92 1.87 16.14 -29.22
N VAL A 93 0.65 16.17 -29.76
CA VAL A 93 -0.37 15.12 -29.60
C VAL A 93 -1.14 14.93 -30.90
N TRP A 94 -1.77 13.76 -31.04
CA TRP A 94 -2.75 13.47 -32.09
C TRP A 94 -4.17 13.64 -31.55
N ILE A 95 -5.02 14.31 -32.32
CA ILE A 95 -6.46 14.43 -32.02
C ILE A 95 -7.23 13.83 -33.19
N SER A 96 -8.12 12.88 -32.93
CA SER A 96 -8.98 12.23 -33.93
C SER A 96 -10.44 12.17 -33.48
N TRP A 97 -11.36 12.08 -34.43
CA TRP A 97 -12.81 12.00 -34.19
C TRP A 97 -13.55 11.42 -35.42
N ILE A 98 -14.85 11.14 -35.24
CA ILE A 98 -15.80 10.76 -36.31
C ILE A 98 -16.85 11.87 -36.47
N THR A 99 -17.30 12.15 -37.70
CA THR A 99 -18.38 13.12 -38.02
C THR A 99 -19.47 12.49 -38.85
#